data_AF-A0A951WKJ4-F1
#
_entry.id   AF-A0A951WKJ4-F1
#
_cell.length_a   1.000
_cell.length_b   1.000
_cell.length_c   1.000
_cell.angle_alpha   90.00
_cell.angle_beta   90.00
_cell.angle_gamma   90.00
#
_symmetry.space_group_name_H-M   'P 1'
#
loop_
_entity.id
_entity.type
_entity.pdbx_description
1 polymer ?
#
loop_
_entity_poly.entity_id
_entity_poly.type
_entity_poly.pdbx_seq_one_letter_code
_entity_poly.pdbx_strand_id
1 'polypeptide(L)'
;MKLREKGFTLAEMMIVVVILIMVMGVTYSFYMNMTRVYAKGSEHVLKILDAQIPLEIMCHELRSAVRIVELKPDLIVFDKYYEPTGNESDPVKDLNSVKHKTVHFRVRKDDEGYYHLERKEERDFFEPLQPAFSAKELNPNVFRGWKMVRGKLTEYNSFKWNSEDIPMLEIRLHFTLKDNQEVDFYRRVFLPVPFAGLPRISAPEDVFGDSD
;
A
#
# COMPACT_ATOMS: atom_id res chain seq x y z
N MET A 1 -65.48 -16.99 42.59
CA MET A 1 -64.56 -15.99 42.02
C MET A 1 -64.45 -16.28 40.52
N LYS A 2 -65.37 -15.74 39.72
CA LYS A 2 -65.45 -16.03 38.28
C LYS A 2 -64.53 -15.06 37.54
N LEU A 3 -63.38 -15.54 37.08
CA LEU A 3 -62.63 -14.92 35.98
C LEU A 3 -63.55 -14.97 34.76
N ARG A 4 -64.32 -13.91 34.57
CA ARG A 4 -65.14 -13.71 33.37
C ARG A 4 -64.14 -13.54 32.23
N GLU A 5 -63.95 -14.59 31.44
CA GLU A 5 -63.18 -14.59 30.21
C GLU A 5 -63.71 -13.47 29.31
N LYS A 6 -63.08 -12.30 29.38
CA LYS A 6 -63.33 -11.19 28.47
C LYS A 6 -62.63 -11.56 27.17
N GLY A 7 -63.38 -12.17 26.26
CA GLY A 7 -62.93 -12.37 24.89
C GLY A 7 -62.51 -11.02 24.29
N PHE A 8 -61.32 -10.98 23.72
CA PHE A 8 -60.79 -9.80 23.03
C PHE A 8 -61.79 -9.39 21.94
N THR A 9 -62.18 -8.12 21.90
CA THR A 9 -63.09 -7.65 20.86
C THR A 9 -62.33 -7.56 19.53
N LEU A 10 -63.02 -7.86 18.42
CA LEU A 10 -62.41 -7.83 17.08
C LEU A 10 -61.78 -6.46 16.76
N ALA A 11 -62.37 -5.38 17.27
CA ALA A 11 -61.83 -4.03 17.14
C ALA A 11 -60.47 -3.85 17.86
N GLU A 12 -60.31 -4.39 19.07
CA GLU A 12 -59.03 -4.34 19.79
C GLU A 12 -57.94 -5.12 19.02
N MET A 13 -58.27 -6.27 18.42
CA MET A 13 -57.31 -6.99 17.56
C MET A 13 -56.91 -6.20 16.32
N MET A 14 -57.85 -5.50 15.66
CA MET A 14 -57.53 -4.65 14.51
C MET A 14 -56.59 -3.50 14.88
N ILE A 15 -56.82 -2.86 16.03
CA ILE A 15 -55.94 -1.79 16.53
C ILE A 15 -54.52 -2.33 16.79
N VAL A 16 -54.40 -3.49 17.45
CA VAL A 16 -53.10 -4.12 17.71
C VAL A 16 -52.38 -4.47 16.40
N VAL A 17 -53.09 -5.01 15.41
CA VAL A 17 -52.51 -5.32 14.09
C VAL A 17 -51.99 -4.06 13.39
N VAL A 18 -52.75 -2.95 13.42
CA VAL A 18 -52.32 -1.69 12.81
C VAL A 18 -51.06 -1.15 13.50
N ILE A 19 -51.02 -1.17 14.84
CA ILE A 19 -49.84 -0.76 15.60
C ILE A 19 -48.63 -1.66 15.26
N LEU A 20 -48.82 -2.98 15.18
CA LEU A 20 -47.76 -3.92 14.81
C LEU A 20 -47.22 -3.65 13.40
N ILE A 21 -48.09 -3.40 12.41
CA ILE A 21 -47.68 -3.05 11.05
C ILE A 21 -46.87 -1.75 11.05
N MET A 22 -47.31 -0.74 11.81
CA MET A 22 -46.59 0.53 11.91
C MET A 22 -45.21 0.35 12.54
N VAL A 23 -45.11 -0.40 13.65
CA VAL A 23 -43.83 -0.70 14.32
C VAL A 23 -42.92 -1.52 13.40
N MET A 24 -43.46 -2.51 12.67
CA MET A 24 -42.70 -3.28 11.69
C MET A 24 -42.16 -2.40 10.56
N GLY A 25 -42.98 -1.49 10.03
CA GLY A 25 -42.56 -0.54 8.99
C GLY A 25 -41.41 0.36 9.46
N VAL A 26 -41.53 0.92 10.67
CA VAL A 26 -40.48 1.76 11.27
C VAL A 26 -39.21 0.94 11.51
N THR A 27 -39.31 -0.25 12.09
CA THR A 27 -38.16 -1.13 12.37
C THR A 27 -37.46 -1.55 11.08
N TYR A 28 -38.20 -1.86 10.03
CA TYR A 28 -37.64 -2.21 8.72
C TYR A 28 -36.91 -1.03 8.07
N SER A 29 -37.46 0.19 8.19
CA SER A 29 -36.80 1.40 7.72
C SER A 29 -35.46 1.64 8.44
N PHE A 30 -35.44 1.49 9.77
CA PHE A 30 -34.21 1.58 10.55
C PHE A 30 -33.19 0.51 10.14
N TYR A 31 -33.62 -0.73 9.96
CA TYR A 31 -32.74 -1.82 9.54
C TYR A 31 -32.10 -1.55 8.17
N MET A 32 -32.88 -1.11 7.19
CA MET A 32 -32.36 -0.78 5.85
C MET A 32 -31.40 0.41 5.87
N ASN A 33 -31.65 1.41 6.71
CA ASN A 33 -30.75 2.55 6.86
C ASN A 33 -29.46 2.15 7.57
N MET A 34 -29.55 1.36 8.65
CA MET A 34 -28.38 0.89 9.39
C MET A 34 -27.47 0.03 8.52
N THR A 35 -28.03 -0.92 7.76
CA THR A 35 -27.25 -1.77 6.84
C THR A 35 -26.58 -0.94 5.75
N ARG A 36 -27.26 0.05 5.18
CA ARG A 36 -26.68 0.95 4.18
C ARG A 36 -25.53 1.79 4.75
N VAL A 37 -25.71 2.36 5.95
CA VAL A 37 -24.68 3.17 6.61
C VAL A 37 -23.48 2.29 6.98
N TYR A 38 -23.73 1.11 7.54
CA TYR A 38 -22.68 0.18 7.92
C TYR A 38 -21.89 -0.32 6.71
N ALA A 39 -22.57 -0.70 5.62
CA ALA A 39 -21.91 -1.14 4.39
C ALA A 39 -21.01 -0.05 3.80
N LYS A 40 -21.49 1.21 3.77
CA LYS A 40 -20.70 2.36 3.32
C LYS A 40 -19.49 2.64 4.22
N GLY A 41 -19.71 2.66 5.53
CA GLY A 41 -18.64 2.89 6.51
C GLY A 41 -17.57 1.80 6.48
N SER A 42 -18.00 0.54 6.39
CA SER A 42 -17.10 -0.61 6.29
C SER A 42 -16.27 -0.58 5.01
N GLU A 43 -16.87 -0.31 3.84
CA GLU A 43 -16.12 -0.21 2.58
C GLU A 43 -15.06 0.90 2.63
N HIS A 44 -15.39 2.04 3.23
CA HIS A 44 -14.45 3.16 3.39
C HIS A 44 -13.25 2.76 4.28
N VAL A 45 -13.52 2.12 5.42
CA VAL A 45 -12.47 1.66 6.35
C VAL A 45 -11.58 0.60 5.70
N LEU A 46 -12.16 -0.37 5.01
CA LEU A 46 -11.42 -1.42 4.32
C LEU A 46 -10.48 -0.84 3.26
N LYS A 47 -10.94 0.10 2.42
CA LYS A 47 -10.10 0.74 1.41
C LYS A 47 -8.93 1.52 1.98
N ILE A 48 -9.12 2.16 3.14
CA ILE A 48 -8.04 2.84 3.85
C ILE A 48 -6.99 1.82 4.31
N LEU A 49 -7.42 0.70 4.89
CA LEU A 49 -6.52 -0.36 5.34
C LEU A 49 -5.77 -1.01 4.15
N ASP A 50 -6.47 -1.25 3.04
CA ASP A 50 -5.90 -1.79 1.80
C ASP A 50 -4.83 -0.89 1.20
N ALA A 51 -4.87 0.42 1.45
CA ALA A 51 -3.82 1.36 1.03
C ALA A 51 -2.68 1.46 2.07
N GLN A 52 -3.04 1.47 3.36
CA GLN A 52 -2.09 1.66 4.45
C GLN A 52 -1.11 0.49 4.59
N ILE A 53 -1.58 -0.75 4.49
CA ILE A 53 -0.74 -1.94 4.70
C ILE A 53 0.37 -2.02 3.63
N PRO A 54 0.08 -1.93 2.31
CA PRO A 54 1.09 -1.85 1.26
C PRO A 54 2.11 -0.73 1.48
N LEU A 55 1.64 0.45 1.91
CA LEU A 55 2.51 1.58 2.21
C LEU A 55 3.48 1.28 3.36
N GLU A 56 3.01 0.62 4.41
CA GLU A 56 3.83 0.19 5.54
C GLU A 56 4.87 -0.87 5.13
N ILE A 57 4.49 -1.83 4.29
CA ILE A 57 5.40 -2.84 3.73
C ILE A 57 6.50 -2.16 2.92
N MET A 58 6.15 -1.29 1.97
CA MET A 58 7.13 -0.54 1.18
C MET A 58 8.06 0.29 2.07
N CYS A 59 7.52 0.98 3.08
CA CYS A 59 8.32 1.75 4.02
C CYS A 59 9.27 0.89 4.83
N HIS A 60 8.82 -0.29 5.28
CA HIS A 60 9.63 -1.22 6.04
C HIS A 60 10.80 -1.73 5.20
N GLU A 61 10.55 -2.15 3.96
CA GLU A 61 11.61 -2.62 3.05
C GLU A 61 12.58 -1.52 2.63
N LEU A 62 12.10 -0.28 2.43
CA LEU A 62 12.97 0.84 2.10
C LEU A 62 13.87 1.27 3.27
N ARG A 63 13.46 1.04 4.52
CA ARG A 63 14.33 1.28 5.68
C ARG A 63 15.51 0.31 5.75
N SER A 64 15.37 -0.89 5.20
CA SER A 64 16.46 -1.87 5.08
C SER A 64 17.20 -1.78 3.74
N ALA A 65 16.88 -0.78 2.91
CA ALA A 65 17.58 -0.53 1.67
C ALA A 65 19.03 -0.12 1.94
N VAL A 66 19.94 -0.70 1.17
CA VAL A 66 21.37 -0.39 1.14
C VAL A 66 21.63 0.78 0.21
N ARG A 67 21.06 0.71 -0.98
CA ARG A 67 21.18 1.75 -2.01
C ARG A 67 19.95 1.77 -2.89
N ILE A 68 19.63 2.95 -3.41
CA ILE A 68 18.60 3.12 -4.43
C ILE A 68 19.27 2.97 -5.80
N VAL A 69 18.80 2.02 -6.60
CA VAL A 69 19.33 1.75 -7.95
C VAL A 69 18.62 2.64 -8.97
N GLU A 70 17.30 2.78 -8.84
CA GLU A 70 16.47 3.58 -9.75
C GLU A 70 15.27 4.19 -9.01
N LEU A 71 14.92 5.43 -9.35
CA LEU A 71 13.77 6.14 -8.80
C LEU A 71 13.11 6.98 -9.90
N LYS A 72 11.89 6.57 -10.23
CA LYS A 72 10.95 7.22 -11.14
C LYS A 72 9.62 7.45 -10.40
N PRO A 73 8.75 8.34 -10.90
CA PRO A 73 7.44 8.61 -10.30
C PRO A 73 6.59 7.36 -10.00
N ASP A 74 6.71 6.33 -10.83
CA ASP A 74 5.91 5.10 -10.84
C ASP A 74 6.73 3.83 -10.53
N LEU A 75 8.06 3.93 -10.38
CA LEU A 75 8.96 2.81 -10.16
C LEU A 75 10.07 3.18 -9.18
N ILE A 76 10.32 2.31 -8.21
CA ILE A 76 11.50 2.37 -7.35
C ILE A 76 12.20 1.02 -7.32
N VAL A 77 13.52 1.04 -7.47
CA VAL A 77 14.40 -0.12 -7.43
C VAL A 77 15.49 0.13 -6.41
N PHE A 78 15.68 -0.81 -5.49
CA PHE A 78 16.69 -0.71 -4.45
C PHE A 78 17.25 -2.08 -4.09
N ASP A 79 18.47 -2.08 -3.58
CA ASP A 79 19.10 -3.29 -3.05
C ASP A 79 18.91 -3.33 -1.54
N LYS A 80 18.55 -4.48 -0.99
CA LYS A 80 18.49 -4.74 0.45
C LYS A 80 19.54 -5.77 0.88
N TYR A 81 19.98 -5.67 2.13
CA TYR A 81 20.81 -6.71 2.74
C TYR A 81 19.99 -7.99 2.92
N TYR A 82 20.64 -9.14 2.71
CA TYR A 82 20.04 -10.44 2.99
C TYR A 82 21.02 -11.35 3.72
N GLU A 83 20.57 -11.90 4.85
CA GLU A 83 21.28 -12.99 5.53
C GLU A 83 20.98 -14.30 4.80
N PRO A 84 22.00 -15.02 4.29
CA PRO A 84 21.78 -16.28 3.62
C PRO A 84 21.14 -17.28 4.60
N THR A 85 19.95 -17.77 4.26
CA THR A 85 19.32 -18.91 4.96
C THR A 85 20.03 -20.20 4.53
N GLY A 86 21.23 -20.41 5.06
CA GLY A 86 22.05 -21.59 4.80
C GLY A 86 22.72 -22.06 6.08
N ASN A 87 22.59 -23.36 6.37
CA ASN A 87 23.15 -24.05 7.53
C ASN A 87 24.69 -24.26 7.42
N GLU A 88 25.39 -23.37 6.73
CA GLU A 88 26.85 -23.43 6.58
C GLU A 88 27.49 -22.41 7.51
N SER A 89 27.63 -22.82 8.77
CA SER A 89 28.39 -22.13 9.80
C SER A 89 29.89 -22.16 9.47
N ASP A 90 30.33 -21.28 8.58
CA ASP A 90 31.75 -20.96 8.38
C ASP A 90 31.97 -19.46 8.68
N PRO A 91 32.29 -19.10 9.94
CA PRO A 91 32.33 -17.70 10.40
C PRO A 91 33.39 -16.84 9.69
N VAL A 92 34.31 -17.45 8.94
CA VAL A 92 35.34 -16.74 8.17
C VAL A 92 34.84 -16.36 6.75
N LYS A 93 33.87 -17.08 6.18
CA LYS A 93 33.21 -16.72 4.91
C LYS A 93 32.06 -15.72 5.08
N ASP A 94 31.49 -15.64 6.27
CA ASP A 94 30.38 -14.74 6.59
C ASP A 94 30.75 -13.25 6.55
N LEU A 95 31.99 -12.87 6.86
CA LEU A 95 32.42 -11.46 6.85
C LEU A 95 32.51 -10.85 5.46
N ASN A 96 32.72 -11.66 4.41
CA ASN A 96 32.87 -11.19 3.02
C ASN A 96 31.68 -11.52 2.12
N SER A 97 30.65 -12.20 2.61
CA SER A 97 29.52 -12.67 1.80
C SER A 97 28.23 -11.89 2.05
N VAL A 98 28.34 -10.58 2.27
CA VAL A 98 27.17 -9.71 2.31
C VAL A 98 26.50 -9.73 0.93
N LYS A 99 25.46 -10.55 0.81
CA LYS A 99 24.68 -10.69 -0.42
C LYS A 99 23.60 -9.61 -0.42
N HIS A 100 23.37 -9.06 -1.60
CA HIS A 100 22.32 -8.09 -1.85
C HIS A 100 21.21 -8.72 -2.67
N LYS A 101 19.97 -8.37 -2.36
CA LYS A 101 18.81 -8.69 -3.19
C LYS A 101 18.22 -7.40 -3.74
N THR A 102 17.96 -7.36 -5.04
CA THR A 102 17.29 -6.24 -5.69
C THR A 102 15.77 -6.40 -5.57
N VAL A 103 15.12 -5.36 -5.07
CA VAL A 103 13.66 -5.27 -4.94
C VAL A 103 13.17 -4.16 -5.86
N HIS A 104 12.08 -4.44 -6.57
CA HIS A 104 11.39 -3.47 -7.41
C HIS A 104 9.96 -3.28 -6.89
N PHE A 105 9.55 -2.02 -6.74
CA PHE A 105 8.14 -1.66 -6.62
C PHE A 105 7.73 -0.82 -7.81
N ARG A 106 6.59 -1.16 -8.43
CA ARG A 106 6.03 -0.37 -9.53
C ARG A 106 4.54 -0.16 -9.39
N VAL A 107 4.07 0.91 -10.00
CA VAL A 107 2.64 1.20 -10.18
C VAL A 107 2.27 0.85 -11.60
N ARG A 108 1.33 -0.08 -11.79
CA ARG A 108 0.83 -0.46 -13.12
C ARG A 108 -0.65 -0.17 -13.24
N LYS A 109 -1.09 0.37 -14.38
CA LYS A 109 -2.51 0.47 -14.73
C LYS A 109 -2.93 -0.77 -15.53
N ASP A 110 -4.02 -1.41 -15.14
CA ASP A 110 -4.59 -2.55 -15.87
C ASP A 110 -5.51 -2.11 -17.02
N ASP A 111 -6.00 -3.08 -17.78
CA ASP A 111 -6.88 -2.86 -18.93
C ASP A 111 -8.27 -2.34 -18.52
N GLU A 112 -8.68 -2.58 -17.28
CA GLU A 112 -9.93 -2.05 -16.70
C GLU A 112 -9.79 -0.62 -16.16
N GLY A 113 -8.56 -0.08 -16.18
CA GLY A 113 -8.22 1.26 -15.78
C GLY A 113 -7.90 1.44 -14.29
N TYR A 114 -7.73 0.35 -13.52
CA TYR A 114 -7.28 0.39 -12.13
C TYR A 114 -5.75 0.39 -12.03
N TYR A 115 -5.23 1.18 -11.11
CA TYR A 115 -3.83 1.18 -10.71
C TYR A 115 -3.60 0.14 -9.62
N HIS A 116 -2.54 -0.65 -9.79
CA HIS A 116 -2.09 -1.68 -8.88
C HIS A 116 -0.66 -1.40 -8.44
N LEU A 117 -0.37 -1.67 -7.17
CA LEU A 117 1.00 -1.70 -6.64
C LEU A 117 1.55 -3.11 -6.79
N GLU A 118 2.67 -3.23 -7.49
CA GLU A 118 3.31 -4.50 -7.76
C GLU A 118 4.74 -4.53 -7.20
N ARG A 119 5.15 -5.71 -6.76
CA ARG A 119 6.46 -5.99 -6.17
C ARG A 119 7.14 -7.11 -6.94
N LYS A 120 8.46 -7.00 -7.10
CA LYS A 120 9.32 -8.05 -7.66
C LYS A 120 10.57 -8.18 -6.79
N GLU A 121 10.87 -9.40 -6.37
CA GLU A 121 12.11 -9.78 -5.68
C GLU A 121 12.54 -11.15 -6.22
N GLU A 122 13.73 -11.23 -6.82
CA GLU A 122 14.36 -12.44 -7.38
C GLU A 122 13.63 -13.19 -8.50
N ARG A 123 12.30 -13.12 -8.58
CA ARG A 123 11.48 -13.71 -9.64
C ARG A 123 11.56 -12.87 -10.90
N ASP A 124 11.26 -13.47 -12.05
CA ASP A 124 11.28 -12.76 -13.34
C ASP A 124 10.05 -11.86 -13.56
N PHE A 125 8.97 -12.07 -12.80
CA PHE A 125 7.71 -11.38 -12.95
C PHE A 125 7.32 -10.57 -11.72
N PHE A 126 6.42 -9.60 -11.93
CA PHE A 126 5.87 -8.75 -10.88
C PHE A 126 4.59 -9.36 -10.32
N GLU A 127 4.43 -9.29 -9.01
CA GLU A 127 3.25 -9.76 -8.29
C GLU A 127 2.53 -8.58 -7.62
N PRO A 128 1.19 -8.58 -7.55
CA PRO A 128 0.47 -7.60 -6.75
C PRO A 128 0.93 -7.65 -5.29
N LEU A 129 1.29 -6.50 -4.73
CA LEU A 129 1.66 -6.39 -3.33
C LEU A 129 0.48 -6.82 -2.48
N GLN A 130 0.67 -7.74 -1.54
CA GLN A 130 -0.41 -8.24 -0.68
C GLN A 130 -0.47 -7.44 0.64
N PRO A 131 -1.66 -6.98 1.06
CA PRO A 131 -2.96 -7.08 0.40
C PRO A 131 -3.04 -6.22 -0.87
N ALA A 132 -3.75 -6.70 -1.89
CA ALA A 132 -3.82 -6.06 -3.20
C ALA A 132 -4.49 -4.67 -3.12
N PHE A 133 -3.69 -3.63 -3.35
CA PHE A 133 -4.20 -2.27 -3.52
C PHE A 133 -4.67 -2.06 -4.97
N SER A 134 -5.90 -1.61 -5.14
CA SER A 134 -6.45 -1.19 -6.44
C SER A 134 -7.21 0.13 -6.33
N ALA A 135 -6.93 1.07 -7.23
CA ALA A 135 -7.61 2.37 -7.29
C ALA A 135 -7.85 2.81 -8.74
N LYS A 136 -9.01 3.42 -9.03
CA LYS A 136 -9.29 3.95 -10.39
C LYS A 136 -8.53 5.24 -10.70
N GLU A 137 -8.30 6.04 -9.66
CA GLU A 137 -7.60 7.31 -9.75
C GLU A 137 -6.44 7.23 -8.76
N LEU A 138 -5.21 7.35 -9.27
CA LEU A 138 -3.99 7.38 -8.47
C LEU A 138 -3.08 8.47 -9.03
N ASN A 139 -2.46 9.25 -8.14
CA ASN A 139 -1.45 10.23 -8.55
C ASN A 139 -0.26 9.50 -9.22
N PRO A 140 0.16 9.89 -10.45
CA PRO A 140 1.26 9.23 -11.14
C PRO A 140 2.63 9.44 -10.46
N ASN A 141 2.75 10.42 -9.55
CA ASN A 141 3.96 10.70 -8.79
C ASN A 141 3.93 10.04 -7.43
N VAL A 142 3.82 8.71 -7.42
CA VAL A 142 3.77 7.91 -6.20
C VAL A 142 5.09 7.96 -5.45
N PHE A 143 6.21 7.87 -6.15
CA PHE A 143 7.54 7.90 -5.54
C PHE A 143 8.24 9.24 -5.82
N ARG A 144 8.73 9.87 -4.75
CA ARG A 144 9.50 11.12 -4.83
C ARG A 144 10.73 11.05 -3.95
N GLY A 145 11.86 11.52 -4.48
CA GLY A 145 13.12 11.62 -3.73
C GLY A 145 13.34 13.03 -3.23
N TRP A 146 14.08 13.16 -2.15
CA TRP A 146 14.47 14.43 -1.57
C TRP A 146 15.95 14.43 -1.24
N LYS A 147 16.63 15.53 -1.57
CA LYS A 147 18.04 15.74 -1.26
C LYS A 147 18.33 16.99 -0.46
N MET A 148 19.33 16.91 0.41
CA MET A 148 19.78 18.03 1.21
C MET A 148 20.83 18.82 0.44
N VAL A 149 20.51 20.07 0.07
CA VAL A 149 21.40 21.00 -0.61
C VAL A 149 21.57 22.23 0.27
N ARG A 150 22.79 22.47 0.76
CA ARG A 150 23.12 23.64 1.61
C ARG A 150 22.18 23.79 2.82
N GLY A 151 21.88 22.67 3.50
CA GLY A 151 21.00 22.64 4.67
C GLY A 151 19.51 22.76 4.38
N LYS A 152 19.10 22.77 3.10
CA LYS A 152 17.67 22.77 2.70
C LYS A 152 17.32 21.48 1.97
N LEU A 153 16.14 20.92 2.27
CA LEU A 153 15.58 19.81 1.50
C LEU A 153 15.03 20.34 0.17
N THR A 154 15.46 19.73 -0.92
CA THR A 154 15.06 20.04 -2.29
C THR A 154 14.59 18.77 -2.96
N GLU A 155 13.54 18.84 -3.77
CA GLU A 155 13.04 17.70 -4.51
C GLU A 155 14.15 17.15 -5.43
N TYR A 156 14.36 15.84 -5.36
CA TYR A 156 15.32 15.17 -6.20
C TYR A 156 14.78 15.08 -7.62
N ASN A 157 15.60 15.52 -8.58
CA ASN A 157 15.26 15.41 -9.99
C ASN A 157 15.84 14.10 -10.54
N SER A 158 14.95 13.16 -10.88
CA SER A 158 15.31 11.85 -11.42
C SER A 158 16.10 11.91 -12.73
N PHE A 159 16.03 13.00 -13.49
CA PHE A 159 16.80 13.20 -14.73
C PHE A 159 18.27 13.54 -14.50
N LYS A 160 18.66 13.92 -13.27
CA LYS A 160 20.06 14.19 -12.88
C LYS A 160 20.50 13.16 -11.84
N TRP A 161 20.62 11.91 -12.31
CA TRP A 161 20.76 10.74 -11.46
C TRP A 161 22.09 10.72 -10.70
N ASN A 162 22.03 10.72 -9.37
CA ASN A 162 23.13 10.33 -8.51
C ASN A 162 22.54 9.69 -7.24
N SER A 163 22.62 8.36 -7.17
CA SER A 163 21.94 7.55 -6.14
C SER A 163 22.44 7.78 -4.71
N GLU A 164 23.62 8.40 -4.56
CA GLU A 164 24.29 8.63 -3.27
C GLU A 164 23.75 9.87 -2.51
N ASP A 165 22.93 10.70 -3.17
CA ASP A 165 22.52 12.02 -2.66
C ASP A 165 21.11 12.06 -2.06
N ILE A 166 20.40 10.92 -1.95
CA ILE A 166 19.00 10.87 -1.49
C ILE A 166 18.93 10.52 0.01
N PRO A 167 18.88 11.49 0.94
CA PRO A 167 18.64 11.26 2.36
C PRO A 167 17.22 10.79 2.67
N MET A 168 16.24 11.06 1.80
CA MET A 168 14.84 10.80 2.10
C MET A 168 14.01 10.47 0.86
N LEU A 169 13.15 9.46 0.97
CA LEU A 169 12.11 9.13 0.01
C LEU A 169 10.74 9.47 0.58
N GLU A 170 9.85 9.99 -0.26
CA GLU A 170 8.44 10.18 0.03
C GLU A 170 7.64 9.26 -0.89
N ILE A 171 6.76 8.47 -0.29
CA ILE A 171 5.78 7.63 -1.00
C ILE A 171 4.42 8.25 -0.76
N ARG A 172 3.70 8.59 -1.83
CA ARG A 172 2.41 9.26 -1.78
C ARG A 172 1.35 8.49 -2.58
N LEU A 173 0.35 7.99 -1.89
CA LEU A 173 -0.83 7.36 -2.46
C LEU A 173 -2.00 8.34 -2.31
N HIS A 174 -2.31 9.04 -3.39
CA HIS A 174 -3.48 9.90 -3.46
C HIS A 174 -4.51 9.28 -4.40
N PHE A 175 -5.70 8.98 -3.89
CA PHE A 175 -6.78 8.34 -4.62
C PHE A 175 -8.15 8.86 -4.20
N THR A 176 -9.14 8.68 -5.07
CA THR A 176 -10.52 9.11 -4.87
C THR A 176 -11.42 7.93 -4.55
N LEU A 177 -12.22 8.04 -3.49
CA LEU A 177 -13.24 7.07 -3.12
C LEU A 177 -14.51 7.22 -3.98
N LYS A 178 -15.42 6.23 -3.89
CA LYS A 178 -16.67 6.20 -4.70
C LYS A 178 -17.61 7.39 -4.44
N ASP A 179 -17.46 8.06 -3.33
CA ASP A 179 -18.21 9.25 -2.90
C ASP A 179 -17.48 10.57 -3.22
N ASN A 180 -16.49 10.53 -4.11
CA ASN A 180 -15.62 11.65 -4.47
C ASN A 180 -14.82 12.23 -3.29
N GLN A 181 -14.67 11.45 -2.21
CA GLN A 181 -13.78 11.83 -1.13
C GLN A 181 -12.34 11.53 -1.54
N GLU A 182 -11.51 12.57 -1.58
CA GLU A 182 -10.08 12.45 -1.80
C GLU A 182 -9.39 11.93 -0.53
N VAL A 183 -8.53 10.93 -0.69
CA VAL A 183 -7.75 10.35 0.39
C VAL A 183 -6.28 10.37 -0.01
N ASP A 184 -5.47 11.04 0.81
CA ASP A 184 -4.03 11.20 0.59
C ASP A 184 -3.25 10.56 1.73
N PHE A 185 -2.53 9.48 1.41
CA PHE A 185 -1.57 8.87 2.31
C PHE A 185 -0.18 9.22 1.84
N TYR A 186 0.65 9.72 2.75
CA TYR A 186 2.07 9.86 2.48
C TYR A 186 2.92 9.36 3.64
N ARG A 187 4.06 8.78 3.31
CA ARG A 187 5.10 8.39 4.26
C ARG A 187 6.45 8.86 3.76
N ARG A 188 7.25 9.36 4.69
CA ARG A 188 8.64 9.72 4.46
C ARG A 188 9.54 8.68 5.10
N VAL A 189 10.49 8.19 4.33
CA VAL A 189 11.47 7.20 4.75
C VAL A 189 12.85 7.85 4.64
N PHE A 190 13.53 7.98 5.77
CA PHE A 190 14.94 8.33 5.78
C PHE A 190 15.75 7.09 5.43
N LEU A 191 16.65 7.23 4.46
CA LEU A 191 17.52 6.15 4.03
C LEU A 191 18.72 6.05 4.97
N PRO A 192 19.17 4.84 5.33
CA PRO A 192 20.32 4.67 6.21
C PRO A 192 21.60 5.22 5.55
N VAL A 193 22.40 5.94 6.35
CA VAL A 193 23.70 6.54 5.98
C VAL A 193 24.78 5.67 6.66
N PRO A 194 25.93 5.33 6.03
CA PRO A 194 26.62 6.10 5.00
C PRO A 194 26.63 5.46 3.62
N PHE A 195 26.09 6.20 2.65
CA PHE A 195 26.21 5.95 1.20
C PHE A 195 27.67 5.91 0.67
N ALA A 196 28.67 6.22 1.50
CA ALA A 196 30.08 6.36 1.09
C ALA A 196 31.00 5.19 1.46
N GLY A 197 30.48 4.08 2.00
CA GLY A 197 31.30 3.00 2.55
C GLY A 197 31.38 1.69 1.76
N LEU A 198 30.62 1.53 0.68
CA LEU A 198 30.61 0.27 -0.07
C LEU A 198 31.57 0.35 -1.26
N PRO A 199 32.44 -0.68 -1.46
CA PRO A 199 33.31 -0.72 -2.62
C PRO A 199 32.45 -0.67 -3.88
N ARG A 200 32.82 0.20 -4.82
CA ARG A 200 32.23 0.27 -6.15
C ARG A 200 32.26 -1.13 -6.75
N ILE A 201 31.13 -1.81 -6.77
CA ILE A 201 30.96 -2.99 -7.62
C ILE A 201 30.93 -2.40 -9.03
N SER A 202 32.05 -2.57 -9.74
CA SER A 202 32.16 -2.28 -11.16
C SER A 202 30.94 -2.85 -11.87
N ALA A 203 30.29 -2.02 -12.68
CA ALA A 203 29.17 -2.42 -13.52
C ALA A 203 29.51 -3.75 -14.22
N PRO A 204 28.53 -4.67 -14.39
CA PRO A 204 28.75 -5.82 -15.25
C PRO A 204 29.15 -5.28 -16.63
N GLU A 205 30.33 -5.68 -17.10
CA GLU A 205 30.81 -5.35 -18.43
C GLU A 205 29.73 -5.67 -19.46
N ASP A 206 29.50 -4.69 -20.33
CA ASP A 206 28.66 -4.80 -21.51
C ASP A 206 28.91 -6.12 -22.23
N VAL A 207 27.94 -7.04 -22.14
CA VAL A 207 27.79 -8.13 -23.10
C VAL A 207 27.17 -7.52 -24.37
N PHE A 208 27.90 -6.63 -25.01
CA PHE A 208 27.72 -6.35 -26.42
C PHE A 208 28.72 -7.24 -27.14
N GLY A 209 28.25 -8.42 -27.53
CA GLY A 209 28.94 -9.25 -28.50
C GLY A 209 29.03 -8.50 -29.81
N ASP A 210 30.25 -8.15 -30.21
CA ASP A 210 30.57 -8.02 -31.62
C ASP A 210 30.17 -9.33 -32.30
N SER A 211 29.22 -9.22 -33.23
CA SER A 211 28.94 -10.26 -34.20
C SER A 211 29.60 -9.83 -35.51
N ASP A 212 30.44 -10.73 -36.02
CA ASP A 212 31.21 -10.64 -37.26
C ASP A 212 30.42 -10.15 -38.49
#